data_AF-A0A4Y2QWS6-F1
#
_entry.id   AF-A0A4Y2QWS6-F1
#
_cell.length_a   1.000
_cell.length_b   1.000
_cell.length_c   1.000
_cell.angle_alpha   90.00
_cell.angle_beta   90.00
_cell.angle_gamma   90.00
#
_symmetry.space_group_name_H-M   'P 1'
#
loop_
_entity.id
_entity.type
_entity.pdbx_description
1 polymer ?
#
loop_
_entity_poly.entity_id
_entity_poly.type
_entity_poly.pdbx_seq_one_letter_code
_entity_poly.pdbx_strand_id
1 'polypeptide(L)'
;MNTDEEPIAIRQQMTKERKARWLARQSLESLDRIRAVDSAAYRRRIEAETPAQSQARRERYAEAYHLVRNRQSQRIHDEAIHFIEAHVETHNCGPMNIICQFCKSKNFAAERSSDGKFTSCCCKEKIKLEKPSDALSNSLS
;
A
#
# COMPACT_ATOMS: atom_id res chain seq x y z
N MET A 1 4.84 -4.56 41.31
CA MET A 1 4.39 -5.80 40.66
C MET A 1 2.88 -5.74 40.57
N ASN A 2 2.31 -5.63 39.37
CA ASN A 2 0.86 -5.47 39.15
C ASN A 2 0.22 -6.86 38.95
N THR A 3 -0.33 -7.44 40.01
CA THR A 3 -0.98 -8.77 40.01
C THR A 3 -2.43 -8.73 39.52
N ASP A 4 -2.98 -7.54 39.22
CA ASP A 4 -4.37 -7.34 38.82
C ASP A 4 -4.62 -7.44 37.30
N GLU A 5 -3.57 -7.38 36.48
CA GLU A 5 -3.66 -7.49 35.01
C GLU A 5 -3.81 -8.96 34.55
N GLU A 6 -3.17 -9.89 35.27
CA GLU A 6 -3.16 -11.32 34.96
C GLU A 6 -4.58 -11.95 35.01
N PRO A 7 -5.44 -11.65 36.02
CA PRO A 7 -6.83 -12.12 36.07
C PRO A 7 -7.72 -11.55 34.97
N ILE A 8 -7.45 -10.34 34.47
CA ILE A 8 -8.23 -9.71 33.40
C ILE A 8 -7.90 -10.36 32.05
N ALA A 9 -6.61 -10.53 31.75
CA ALA A 9 -6.14 -11.16 30.53
C ALA A 9 -6.70 -12.59 30.37
N ILE A 10 -6.68 -13.39 31.45
CA ILE A 10 -7.23 -14.75 31.47
C ILE A 10 -8.73 -14.75 31.16
N ARG A 11 -9.51 -13.85 31.78
CA ARG A 11 -10.97 -13.74 31.51
C ARG A 11 -11.27 -13.36 30.07
N GLN A 12 -10.49 -12.45 29.48
CA GLN A 12 -10.63 -12.07 28.08
C GLN A 12 -10.33 -13.24 27.14
N GLN A 13 -9.27 -14.00 27.43
CA GLN A 13 -8.91 -15.19 26.66
C GLN A 13 -10.02 -16.24 26.70
N MET A 14 -10.53 -16.56 27.89
CA MET A 14 -11.63 -17.52 28.06
C MET A 14 -12.90 -17.09 27.31
N THR A 15 -13.19 -15.79 27.25
CA THR A 15 -14.33 -15.25 26.50
C THR A 15 -14.13 -15.39 25.00
N LYS A 16 -12.94 -15.07 24.49
CA LYS A 16 -12.58 -15.24 23.07
C LYS A 16 -12.69 -16.71 22.65
N GLU A 17 -12.15 -17.62 23.45
CA GLU A 17 -12.20 -19.06 23.17
C GLU A 17 -13.62 -19.61 23.21
N ARG A 18 -14.44 -19.16 24.18
CA ARG A 18 -15.87 -19.55 24.24
C ARG A 18 -16.60 -19.12 22.97
N LYS A 19 -16.36 -17.89 22.50
CA LYS A 19 -16.94 -17.38 21.25
C LYS A 19 -16.43 -18.17 20.05
N ALA A 20 -15.13 -18.47 19.98
CA ALA A 20 -14.55 -19.28 18.91
C ALA A 20 -15.16 -20.69 18.84
N ARG A 21 -15.30 -21.37 19.99
CA ARG A 21 -15.97 -22.69 20.09
C ARG A 21 -17.45 -22.64 19.72
N TRP A 22 -18.13 -21.51 19.96
CA TRP A 22 -19.52 -21.33 19.55
C TRP A 22 -19.62 -21.12 18.04
N LEU A 23 -18.77 -20.28 17.45
CA LEU A 23 -18.70 -20.04 16.00
C LEU A 23 -18.34 -21.31 15.23
N ALA A 24 -17.38 -22.09 15.73
CA ALA A 24 -16.95 -23.34 15.10
C ALA A 24 -18.05 -24.41 15.03
N ARG A 25 -19.08 -24.30 15.90
CA ARG A 25 -20.25 -25.19 15.90
C ARG A 25 -21.38 -24.72 14.99
N GLN A 26 -21.28 -23.53 14.41
CA GLN A 26 -22.31 -23.00 13.53
C GLN A 26 -22.17 -23.55 12.10
N SER A 27 -23.30 -23.79 11.45
CA SER A 27 -23.31 -24.02 10.00
C SER A 27 -22.94 -22.73 9.27
N LEU A 28 -22.47 -22.87 8.02
CA LEU A 28 -22.19 -21.72 7.15
C LEU A 28 -23.42 -20.81 7.02
N GLU A 29 -24.60 -21.38 6.82
CA GLU A 29 -25.85 -20.63 6.70
C GLU A 29 -26.19 -19.83 7.98
N SER A 30 -25.97 -20.41 9.17
CA SER A 30 -26.15 -19.71 10.44
C SER A 30 -25.18 -18.52 10.55
N LEU A 31 -23.91 -18.74 10.19
CA LEU A 31 -22.89 -17.68 10.20
C LEU A 31 -23.24 -16.55 9.23
N ASP A 32 -23.74 -16.87 8.05
CA ASP A 32 -24.12 -15.87 7.05
C ASP A 32 -25.35 -15.06 7.49
N ARG A 33 -26.32 -15.70 8.17
CA ARG A 33 -27.44 -14.97 8.80
C ARG A 33 -26.95 -14.01 9.88
N ILE A 34 -26.01 -14.43 10.73
CA ILE A 34 -25.42 -13.56 11.76
C ILE A 34 -24.69 -12.37 11.11
N ARG A 35 -23.85 -12.63 10.10
CA ARG A 35 -23.14 -11.58 9.36
C ARG A 35 -24.11 -10.61 8.68
N ALA A 36 -25.20 -11.12 8.09
CA ALA A 36 -26.22 -10.29 7.46
C ALA A 36 -26.89 -9.35 8.47
N VAL A 37 -27.28 -9.87 9.65
CA VAL A 37 -27.85 -9.08 10.75
C VAL A 37 -26.87 -8.02 11.24
N ASP A 38 -25.62 -8.40 11.49
CA ASP A 38 -24.57 -7.48 11.95
C ASP A 38 -24.30 -6.37 10.92
N SER A 39 -24.24 -6.72 9.63
CA SER A 39 -24.06 -5.75 8.55
C SER A 39 -25.23 -4.76 8.45
N ALA A 40 -26.47 -5.24 8.64
CA ALA A 40 -27.66 -4.42 8.62
C ALA A 40 -27.74 -3.50 9.85
N ALA A 41 -27.32 -3.99 11.02
CA ALA A 41 -27.22 -3.18 12.23
C ALA A 41 -26.13 -2.10 12.10
N TYR A 42 -24.98 -2.46 11.52
CA TYR A 42 -23.90 -1.51 11.23
C TYR A 42 -24.35 -0.41 10.28
N ARG A 43 -25.02 -0.76 9.16
CA ARG A 43 -25.57 0.23 8.21
C ARG A 43 -26.52 1.21 8.89
N ARG A 44 -27.49 0.70 9.66
CA ARG A 44 -28.42 1.53 10.43
C ARG A 44 -27.71 2.50 11.38
N ARG A 45 -26.62 2.05 12.03
CA ARG A 45 -25.81 2.94 12.88
C ARG A 45 -25.13 4.03 12.09
N ILE A 46 -24.57 3.71 10.92
CA ILE A 46 -23.89 4.70 10.07
C ILE A 46 -24.88 5.73 9.54
N GLU A 47 -26.06 5.30 9.10
CA GLU A 47 -27.12 6.19 8.60
C GLU A 47 -27.65 7.13 9.69
N ALA A 48 -27.68 6.67 10.94
CA ALA A 48 -28.11 7.46 12.08
C ALA A 48 -26.99 8.31 12.72
N GLU A 49 -25.75 8.26 12.22
CA GLU A 49 -24.66 9.06 12.78
C GLU A 49 -24.85 10.54 12.50
N THR A 50 -24.61 11.37 13.51
CA THR A 50 -24.47 12.81 13.31
C THR A 50 -23.18 13.14 12.55
N PRO A 51 -23.08 14.30 11.89
CA PRO A 51 -21.85 14.71 11.21
C PRO A 51 -20.60 14.66 12.12
N ALA A 52 -20.72 15.10 13.37
CA ALA A 52 -19.65 15.06 14.36
C ALA A 52 -19.22 13.62 14.72
N GLN A 53 -20.18 12.70 14.87
CA GLN A 53 -19.89 11.28 15.13
C GLN A 53 -19.21 10.63 13.93
N SER A 54 -19.66 10.96 12.72
CA SER A 54 -19.06 10.44 11.50
C SER A 54 -17.62 10.94 11.32
N GLN A 55 -17.37 12.21 11.61
CA GLN A 55 -16.01 12.77 11.60
C GLN A 55 -15.11 12.09 12.63
N ALA A 56 -15.54 12.00 13.89
CA ALA A 56 -14.77 11.33 14.94
C ALA A 56 -14.49 9.85 14.60
N ARG A 57 -15.42 9.17 13.92
CA ARG A 57 -15.20 7.80 13.42
C ARG A 57 -14.12 7.76 12.34
N ARG A 58 -14.17 8.66 11.35
CA ARG A 58 -13.17 8.74 10.27
C ARG A 58 -11.77 9.04 10.84
N GLU A 59 -11.68 9.98 11.79
CA GLU A 59 -10.43 10.33 12.46
C GLU A 59 -9.83 9.13 13.20
N ARG A 60 -10.63 8.38 13.99
CA ARG A 60 -10.16 7.14 14.62
C ARG A 60 -9.63 6.11 13.63
N TYR A 61 -10.29 5.95 12.49
CA TYR A 61 -9.81 5.03 11.44
C TYR A 61 -8.52 5.53 10.79
N ALA A 62 -8.41 6.83 10.52
CA ALA A 62 -7.20 7.43 9.99
C ALA A 62 -6.02 7.26 10.97
N GLU A 63 -6.22 7.54 12.25
CA GLU A 63 -5.22 7.34 13.31
C GLU A 63 -4.76 5.89 13.38
N ALA A 64 -5.69 4.92 13.41
CA ALA A 64 -5.34 3.50 13.42
C ALA A 64 -4.53 3.11 12.18
N TYR A 65 -4.90 3.63 11.01
CA TYR A 65 -4.15 3.42 9.77
C TYR A 65 -2.73 4.01 9.84
N HIS A 66 -2.61 5.24 10.33
CA HIS A 66 -1.31 5.89 10.54
C HIS A 66 -0.43 5.09 11.49
N LEU A 67 -0.96 4.55 12.59
CA LEU A 67 -0.21 3.72 13.53
C LEU A 67 0.31 2.44 12.88
N VAL A 68 -0.51 1.74 12.10
CA VAL A 68 -0.09 0.52 11.39
C VAL A 68 1.02 0.84 10.38
N ARG A 69 0.83 1.89 9.58
CA ARG A 69 1.82 2.35 8.60
C ARG A 69 3.14 2.73 9.28
N ASN A 70 3.07 3.51 10.36
CA ASN A 70 4.26 3.97 11.07
C ASN A 70 5.03 2.79 11.68
N ARG A 71 4.35 1.79 12.25
CA ARG A 71 4.99 0.56 12.73
C ARG A 71 5.67 -0.20 11.60
N GLN A 72 5.03 -0.29 10.44
CA GLN A 72 5.65 -0.93 9.27
C GLN A 72 6.90 -0.17 8.82
N SER A 73 6.82 1.16 8.71
CA SER A 73 7.97 2.00 8.36
C SER A 73 9.10 1.89 9.39
N GLN A 74 8.78 1.83 10.68
CA GLN A 74 9.76 1.62 11.74
C GLN A 74 10.46 0.27 11.59
N ARG A 75 9.73 -0.82 11.32
CA ARG A 75 10.35 -2.13 11.05
C ARG A 75 11.32 -2.11 9.88
N ILE A 76 10.98 -1.40 8.80
CA ILE A 76 11.88 -1.23 7.64
C ILE A 76 13.12 -0.44 8.04
N HIS A 77 12.95 0.62 8.83
CA HIS A 77 14.07 1.42 9.32
C HIS A 77 14.99 0.62 10.24
N ASP A 78 14.43 -0.15 11.18
CA ASP A 78 15.18 -1.01 12.09
C ASP A 78 15.97 -2.10 11.34
N GLU A 79 15.38 -2.66 10.28
CA GLU A 79 16.08 -3.58 9.37
C GLU A 79 17.20 -2.87 8.61
N ALA A 80 16.94 -1.66 8.11
CA ALA A 80 17.95 -0.84 7.42
C ALA A 80 19.08 -0.35 8.33
N ILE A 81 18.88 -0.23 9.65
CA ILE A 81 19.98 0.07 10.59
C ILE A 81 21.05 -1.03 10.54
N HIS A 82 20.69 -2.27 10.18
CA HIS A 82 21.64 -3.36 10.00
C HIS A 82 22.24 -3.44 8.59
N PHE A 83 21.88 -2.52 7.69
CA PHE A 83 22.47 -2.42 6.36
C PHE A 83 23.89 -1.87 6.45
N ILE A 84 24.86 -2.67 6.01
CA ILE A 84 26.26 -2.26 5.92
C ILE A 84 26.55 -1.99 4.46
N GLU A 85 26.73 -0.70 4.12
CA GLU A 85 26.99 -0.23 2.76
C GLU A 85 28.20 -0.92 2.11
N ALA A 86 29.23 -1.26 2.90
CA ALA A 86 30.43 -1.96 2.43
C ALA A 86 30.18 -3.39 1.91
N HIS A 87 29.03 -4.01 2.23
CA HIS A 87 28.65 -5.31 1.68
C HIS A 87 27.85 -5.21 0.36
N VAL A 88 27.51 -4.00 -0.08
CA VAL A 88 26.87 -3.81 -1.39
C VAL A 88 27.94 -3.87 -2.46
N GLU A 89 27.76 -4.77 -3.42
CA GLU A 89 28.61 -4.85 -4.59
C GLU A 89 28.57 -3.53 -5.36
N THR A 90 29.72 -2.87 -5.46
CA THR A 90 29.82 -1.60 -6.19
C THR A 90 29.94 -1.91 -7.67
N HIS A 91 29.00 -1.39 -8.46
CA HIS A 91 29.05 -1.49 -9.92
C HIS A 91 29.67 -0.21 -10.49
N ASN A 92 30.77 -0.34 -11.22
CA ASN A 92 31.40 0.80 -11.88
C ASN A 92 30.77 0.99 -13.27
N CYS A 93 30.07 2.10 -13.48
CA CYS A 93 29.43 2.41 -14.76
C CYS A 93 30.40 3.01 -15.81
N GLY A 94 31.69 3.10 -15.50
CA GLY A 94 32.71 3.74 -16.32
C GLY A 94 32.71 5.27 -16.22
N PRO A 95 33.40 5.98 -17.13
CA PRO A 95 33.38 7.44 -17.16
C PRO A 95 32.02 8.00 -17.66
N MET A 96 31.53 9.07 -17.03
CA MET A 96 30.31 9.79 -17.43
C MET A 96 30.59 10.77 -18.58
N ASN A 97 30.98 10.25 -19.74
CA ASN A 97 31.42 11.05 -20.88
C ASN A 97 30.61 10.82 -22.16
N ILE A 98 29.60 9.94 -22.13
CA ILE A 98 28.81 9.65 -23.32
C ILE A 98 27.66 10.64 -23.43
N ILE A 99 27.62 11.39 -24.55
CA ILE A 99 26.57 12.37 -24.82
C ILE A 99 25.37 11.68 -25.46
N CYS A 100 24.19 11.88 -24.88
CA CYS A 100 22.93 11.49 -25.50
C CYS A 100 22.71 12.31 -26.78
N GLN A 101 22.43 11.65 -27.90
CA GLN A 101 22.22 12.33 -29.18
C GLN A 101 20.97 13.21 -29.19
N PHE A 102 19.95 12.85 -28.42
CA PHE A 102 18.64 13.51 -28.39
C PHE A 102 18.60 14.74 -27.48
N CYS A 103 18.90 14.60 -26.18
CA CYS A 103 18.84 15.70 -25.21
C CYS A 103 20.20 16.30 -24.82
N LYS A 104 21.30 15.77 -25.36
CA LYS A 104 22.68 16.21 -25.08
C LYS A 104 23.14 16.06 -23.63
N SER A 105 22.42 15.30 -22.78
CA SER A 105 22.91 14.97 -21.44
C SER A 105 24.17 14.08 -21.51
N LYS A 106 25.07 14.24 -20.54
CA LYS A 106 26.18 13.30 -20.28
C LYS A 106 25.64 12.12 -19.47
N ASN A 107 25.97 10.91 -19.86
CA ASN A 107 25.56 9.67 -19.19
C ASN A 107 26.73 8.68 -19.17
N PHE A 108 26.57 7.60 -18.43
CA PHE A 108 27.55 6.52 -18.36
C PHE A 108 27.37 5.51 -19.51
N ALA A 109 28.46 4.97 -20.05
CA ALA A 109 28.38 4.00 -21.15
C ALA A 109 27.60 2.74 -20.74
N ALA A 110 27.78 2.27 -19.49
CA ALA A 110 27.14 1.07 -18.95
C ALA A 110 25.62 1.22 -18.71
N GLU A 111 25.08 2.44 -18.72
CA GLU A 111 23.63 2.68 -18.59
C GLU A 111 22.85 2.46 -19.89
N ARG A 112 23.54 2.16 -21.00
CA ARG A 112 22.88 1.84 -22.26
C ARG A 112 22.25 0.45 -22.18
N SER A 113 20.94 0.37 -22.41
CA SER A 113 20.28 -0.91 -22.65
C SER A 113 20.65 -1.49 -24.02
N SER A 114 20.26 -2.74 -24.29
CA SER A 114 20.59 -3.46 -25.54
C SER A 114 20.17 -2.76 -26.82
N ASP A 115 19.19 -1.85 -26.76
CA ASP A 115 18.74 -1.00 -27.87
C ASP A 115 19.62 0.25 -28.08
N GLY A 116 20.72 0.37 -27.34
CA GLY A 116 21.68 1.48 -27.44
C GLY A 116 21.19 2.79 -26.82
N LYS A 117 20.01 2.82 -26.20
CA LYS A 117 19.46 4.00 -25.51
C LYS A 117 19.76 3.95 -24.02
N PHE A 118 19.78 5.12 -23.39
CA PHE A 118 19.94 5.23 -21.94
C PHE A 118 18.60 4.97 -21.25
N THR A 119 18.61 4.20 -20.16
CA THR A 119 17.40 3.83 -19.40
C THR A 119 16.76 5.00 -18.68
N SER A 120 17.58 5.90 -18.11
CA SER A 120 17.16 7.09 -17.37
C SER A 120 17.02 8.34 -18.24
N CYS A 121 17.63 8.35 -19.43
CA CYS A 121 17.70 9.53 -20.29
C CYS A 121 16.69 9.45 -21.45
N CYS A 122 16.11 10.61 -21.77
CA CYS A 122 15.08 10.84 -22.80
C CYS A 122 13.73 10.12 -22.65
N CYS A 123 13.46 9.40 -21.56
CA CYS A 123 12.24 8.61 -21.36
C CYS A 123 11.94 7.80 -22.61
N LYS A 124 12.66 6.70 -22.76
CA LYS A 124 12.45 5.67 -23.79
C LYS A 124 10.93 5.42 -23.90
N GLU A 125 10.34 5.93 -25.00
CA GLU A 125 8.89 6.06 -25.30
C GLU A 125 8.25 7.43 -25.02
N LYS A 126 8.57 8.44 -25.85
CA LYS A 126 7.61 9.53 -26.08
C LYS A 126 6.54 9.05 -27.06
N ILE A 127 5.35 8.74 -26.57
CA ILE A 127 4.17 8.50 -27.40
C ILE A 127 3.84 9.81 -28.12
N LYS A 128 3.89 9.82 -29.46
CA LYS A 128 3.24 10.87 -30.24
C LYS A 128 1.74 10.58 -30.20
N LEU A 129 1.01 11.33 -29.38
CA LEU A 129 -0.44 11.38 -29.49
C LEU A 129 -0.80 12.21 -30.73
N GLU A 130 -1.63 11.66 -31.61
CA GLU A 130 -2.23 12.44 -32.69
C GLU A 130 -3.03 13.60 -32.08
N LYS A 131 -2.99 14.76 -32.76
CA LYS A 131 -3.85 15.87 -32.35
C LYS A 131 -5.30 15.41 -32.57
N PRO A 132 -6.23 15.70 -31.64
CA PRO A 132 -7.63 15.31 -31.79
C PRO A 132 -8.29 15.78 -33.11
N SER A 133 -7.73 16.81 -33.75
CA SER A 133 -8.16 17.30 -35.06
C SER A 133 -7.98 16.31 -36.20
N ASP A 134 -7.04 15.37 -36.09
CA ASP A 134 -6.63 14.50 -37.19
C ASP A 134 -7.43 13.18 -37.20
N ALA A 135 -8.09 12.83 -36.08
CA ALA A 135 -8.93 11.65 -35.93
C ALA A 135 -10.32 11.78 -36.58
N LEU A 136 -10.75 13.00 -36.93
CA LEU A 136 -12.08 13.27 -37.50
C LEU A 136 -12.13 13.25 -39.03
N SER A 137 -11.01 13.12 -39.75
CA SER A 137 -11.04 13.09 -41.22
C SER A 137 -11.20 11.70 -41.84
N ASN A 138 -11.18 10.62 -41.05
CA ASN A 138 -11.20 9.24 -41.57
C ASN A 138 -12.49 8.46 -41.27
N SER A 139 -13.57 9.13 -40.88
CA SER A 139 -14.88 8.46 -40.67
C SER A 139 -16.00 8.90 -41.62
N LEU A 140 -15.76 9.82 -42.55
CA LEU A 140 -16.72 10.14 -43.62
C LEU A 140 -15.98 10.64 -44.88
N SER A 141 -15.71 9.72 -45.82
CA SER A 141 -15.83 9.87 -47.29
C SER A 141 -15.08 8.73 -48.00
#